data_AF-A0A2X3U7P3-F1
#
_entry.id   AF-A0A2X3U7P3-F1
#
_cell.length_a   1.000
_cell.length_b   1.000
_cell.length_c   1.000
_cell.angle_alpha   90.00
_cell.angle_beta   90.00
_cell.angle_gamma   90.00
#
_symmetry.space_group_name_H-M   'P 1'
#
loop_
_entity.id
_entity.type
_entity.pdbx_description
1 polymer ?
#
loop_
_entity_poly.entity_id
_entity_poly.type
_entity_poly.pdbx_seq_one_letter_code
_entity_poly.pdbx_strand_id
1 'polypeptide(L)' 'MGSKPKKKPEEMTEIERLQAENEYLRAENAILKKLR' A
#
# COMPACT_ATOMS: atom_id res chain seq x y z
N MET A 1 10.85 -27.02 -4.62
CA MET A 1 10.17 -25.96 -3.86
C MET A 1 10.48 -24.63 -4.52
N GLY A 2 9.69 -24.24 -5.53
CA GLY A 2 9.96 -23.08 -6.37
C GLY A 2 9.52 -21.78 -5.69
N SER A 3 10.43 -20.83 -5.57
CA SER A 3 10.14 -19.47 -5.12
C SER A 3 9.16 -18.81 -6.09
N LYS A 4 7.99 -18.37 -5.58
CA LYS A 4 7.06 -17.54 -6.36
C LYS A 4 7.77 -16.23 -6.74
N PRO A 5 7.76 -15.81 -8.02
CA PRO A 5 8.27 -14.50 -8.39
C PRO A 5 7.49 -13.43 -7.62
N LYS A 6 8.19 -12.49 -6.99
CA LYS A 6 7.54 -11.29 -6.44
C LYS A 6 6.93 -10.54 -7.62
N LYS A 7 5.61 -10.31 -7.58
CA LYS A 7 4.92 -9.51 -8.59
C LYS A 7 5.60 -8.16 -8.68
N LYS A 8 5.89 -7.72 -9.90
CA LYS A 8 6.42 -6.39 -10.11
C LYS A 8 5.35 -5.33 -9.81
N PRO A 9 5.71 -4.10 -9.44
CA PRO A 9 4.75 -3.02 -9.28
C PRO A 9 3.92 -2.77 -10.55
N GLU A 10 4.47 -3.06 -11.73
CA GLU A 10 3.75 -2.98 -13.01
C GLU A 10 2.67 -4.08 -13.17
N GLU A 11 2.74 -5.16 -12.39
CA GLU A 11 1.79 -6.29 -12.37
C GLU A 11 0.79 -6.19 -11.20
N MET A 12 0.89 -5.14 -10.36
CA MET A 12 -0.09 -4.90 -9.32
C MET A 12 -1.40 -4.48 -9.99
N THR A 13 -2.47 -5.17 -9.61
CA THR A 13 -3.82 -4.76 -9.99
C THR A 13 -4.09 -3.36 -9.43
N GLU A 14 -4.94 -2.59 -10.11
CA GLU A 14 -5.29 -1.24 -9.65
C GLU A 14 -5.82 -1.24 -8.20
N ILE A 15 -6.49 -2.33 -7.80
CA ILE A 15 -6.96 -2.55 -6.43
C ILE A 15 -5.78 -2.65 -5.44
N GLU A 16 -4.74 -3.44 -5.76
CA GLU A 16 -3.55 -3.59 -4.90
C GLU A 16 -2.79 -2.25 -4.74
N ARG A 17 -2.69 -1.47 -5.83
CA ARG A 17 -2.12 -0.10 -5.78
C ARG A 17 -2.92 0.83 -4.88
N LEU A 18 -4.24 0.89 -5.09
CA LEU A 18 -5.13 1.74 -4.32
C LEU A 18 -5.18 1.35 -2.84
N GLN A 19 -5.01 0.06 -2.52
CA GLN A 19 -4.91 -0.41 -1.14
C GLN A 19 -3.64 0.10 -0.47
N ALA A 20 -2.49 0.01 -1.14
CA ALA A 20 -1.22 0.52 -0.62
C ALA A 20 -1.26 2.05 -0.43
N GLU A 21 -1.85 2.77 -1.38
CA GLU A 21 -2.01 4.24 -1.29
C GLU A 21 -2.97 4.63 -0.14
N ASN A 22 -4.09 3.91 0.03
CA ASN A 22 -5.00 4.13 1.15
C ASN A 22 -4.33 3.86 2.51
N GLU A 23 -3.49 2.83 2.60
CA GLU A 23 -2.77 2.51 3.83
C GLU A 23 -1.79 3.61 4.21
N TYR A 24 -1.05 4.13 3.23
CA TYR A 24 -0.17 5.29 3.41
C TYR A 24 -0.94 6.52 3.89
N LEU A 25 -2.03 6.88 3.21
CA LEU A 25 -2.87 8.02 3.59
C LEU A 25 -3.50 7.85 4.98
N ARG A 26 -3.85 6.62 5.38
CA ARG A 26 -4.36 6.35 6.73
C ARG A 26 -3.30 6.59 7.80
N ALA A 27 -2.06 6.18 7.55
CA ALA A 27 -0.95 6.42 8.46
C ALA A 27 -0.68 7.92 8.63
N GLU A 28 -0.65 8.67 7.52
CA GLU A 28 -0.45 10.12 7.54
C GLU A 28 -1.59 10.84 8.28
N ASN A 29 -2.84 10.50 7.98
CA ASN A 29 -4.01 11.04 8.69
C ASN A 29 -3.99 10.72 10.19
N ALA A 30 -3.49 9.55 10.60
CA ALA A 30 -3.37 9.20 12.00
C ALA A 30 -2.33 10.06 12.73
N ILE A 31 -1.23 10.40 12.06
CA ILE A 31 -0.23 11.34 12.59
C ILE A 31 -0.84 12.73 12.72
N LEU A 32 -1.49 13.23 11.66
CA LEU A 32 -2.13 14.55 11.67
C LEU A 32 -3.20 14.68 12.75
N LYS A 33 -4.01 13.63 12.98
CA LYS A 33 -5.01 13.60 14.06
C LYS A 33 -4.42 13.67 15.46
N LYS A 34 -3.19 13.20 15.66
CA LYS A 34 -2.51 13.30 16.96
C LYS A 34 -1.91 14.68 17.21
N LEU A 35 -1.71 15.46 16.16
CA LEU A 35 -1.16 16.82 16.22
C LEU A 35 -2.26 17.90 16.34
N ARG A 36 -3.54 17.51 16.29
CA ARG A 36 -4.70 18.38 16.43
C ARG A 36 -5.36 18.16 17.79
#